data_AF-A0A376DSB4-F1
#
_entry.id   AF-A0A376DSB4-F1
#
_cell.length_a   1.000
_cell.length_b   1.000
_cell.length_c   1.000
_cell.angle_alpha   90.00
_cell.angle_beta   90.00
_cell.angle_gamma   90.00
#
_symmetry.space_group_name_H-M   'P 1'
#
loop_
_entity.id
_entity.type
_entity.pdbx_description
1 polymer ?
#
loop_
_entity_poly.entity_id
_entity_poly.type
_entity_poly.pdbx_seq_one_letter_code
_entity_poly.pdbx_strand_id
1 'polypeptide(L)'
;MPFDPSLFTEKLRHRDYDFLIPKKNISEIIFNGDEIILVMIKVQKSEIPDFTSLIISAMGTSGLDEWEMQNCSIMATDEKLMLQKTDDFQIYWKLDLAIETYLEGDLQYLYEVDTDPSKKGHGSEMCYAIETTTSFIYFYTSHFYY
;
A
#
# COMPACT_ATOMS: atom_id res chain seq x y z
N MET A 1 -12.22 1.56 11.15
CA MET A 1 -13.25 0.49 11.14
C MET A 1 -12.64 -0.65 10.36
N PRO A 2 -12.84 -1.94 10.73
CA PRO A 2 -12.29 -3.02 9.92
C PRO A 2 -12.70 -2.86 8.45
N PHE A 3 -11.75 -3.11 7.53
CA PHE A 3 -11.97 -3.05 6.09
C PHE A 3 -13.22 -3.84 5.70
N ASP A 4 -14.12 -3.21 4.95
CA ASP A 4 -15.36 -3.81 4.46
C ASP A 4 -15.26 -4.04 2.94
N PRO A 5 -15.14 -5.30 2.49
CA PRO A 5 -15.10 -5.64 1.06
C PRO A 5 -16.34 -5.19 0.29
N SER A 6 -17.51 -5.12 0.95
CA SER A 6 -18.76 -4.70 0.32
C SER A 6 -18.70 -3.21 -0.02
N LEU A 7 -18.24 -2.39 0.93
CA LEU A 7 -18.03 -0.95 0.73
C LEU A 7 -16.98 -0.68 -0.35
N PHE A 8 -15.90 -1.47 -0.38
CA PHE A 8 -14.87 -1.38 -1.42
C PHE A 8 -15.46 -1.65 -2.81
N THR A 9 -16.22 -2.74 -2.95
CA THR A 9 -16.88 -3.10 -4.22
C THR A 9 -17.88 -2.02 -4.67
N GLU A 10 -18.64 -1.46 -3.73
CA GLU A 10 -19.59 -0.39 -4.03
C GLU A 10 -18.88 0.88 -4.53
N LYS A 11 -17.82 1.32 -3.84
CA LYS A 11 -17.04 2.49 -4.25
C LYS A 11 -16.34 2.30 -5.59
N LEU A 12 -15.82 1.11 -5.88
CA LEU A 12 -15.24 0.79 -7.19
C LEU A 12 -16.25 0.87 -8.35
N ARG A 13 -17.56 0.72 -8.10
CA ARG A 13 -18.58 0.91 -9.13
C ARG A 13 -18.95 2.37 -9.37
N HIS A 14 -18.54 3.27 -8.47
CA HIS A 14 -18.91 4.69 -8.45
C HIS A 14 -17.68 5.59 -8.39
N ARG A 15 -16.68 5.33 -9.27
CA ARG A 15 -15.38 6.03 -9.33
C ARG A 15 -15.42 7.46 -9.86
N ASP A 16 -16.59 7.96 -10.21
CA ASP A 16 -16.79 9.34 -10.69
C ASP A 16 -16.30 10.41 -9.67
N TYR A 17 -16.04 10.01 -8.42
CA TYR A 17 -15.56 10.85 -7.33
C TYR A 17 -14.23 10.36 -6.73
N ASP A 18 -13.41 9.65 -7.50
CA ASP A 18 -12.10 9.19 -7.03
C ASP A 18 -11.24 10.35 -6.54
N PHE A 19 -10.50 10.11 -5.46
CA PHE A 19 -9.68 11.12 -4.82
C PHE A 19 -8.31 11.15 -5.48
N LEU A 20 -7.92 12.32 -5.98
CA LEU A 20 -6.60 12.48 -6.55
C LEU A 20 -5.56 12.57 -5.43
N ILE A 21 -4.59 11.64 -5.43
CA ILE A 21 -3.46 11.69 -4.51
C ILE A 21 -2.44 12.70 -5.04
N PRO A 22 -2.19 13.81 -4.32
CA PRO A 22 -1.22 14.80 -4.76
C PRO A 22 0.20 14.21 -4.77
N LYS A 23 1.04 14.57 -5.76
CA LYS A 23 2.44 14.08 -5.83
C LYS A 23 3.25 14.33 -4.56
N LYS A 24 2.96 15.42 -3.82
CA LYS A 24 3.61 15.72 -2.52
C LYS A 24 3.39 14.64 -1.45
N ASN A 25 2.36 13.81 -1.62
CA ASN A 25 1.99 12.74 -0.70
C ASN A 25 2.60 11.39 -1.13
N ILE A 26 3.37 11.38 -2.22
CA ILE A 26 4.01 10.19 -2.78
C ILE A 26 5.52 10.33 -2.59
N SER A 27 6.13 9.35 -1.94
CA SER A 27 7.58 9.19 -1.81
C SER A 27 7.99 7.94 -2.56
N GLU A 28 9.03 8.05 -3.37
CA GLU A 28 9.58 6.94 -4.15
C GLU A 28 11.05 6.77 -3.78
N ILE A 29 11.43 5.53 -3.48
CA ILE A 29 12.80 5.17 -3.15
C ILE A 29 13.22 4.03 -4.07
N ILE A 30 14.29 4.24 -4.80
CA ILE A 30 14.78 3.30 -5.80
C ILE A 30 16.08 2.68 -5.31
N PHE A 31 16.18 1.36 -5.43
CA PHE A 31 17.32 0.57 -4.98
C PHE A 31 17.95 -0.23 -6.12
N ASN A 32 19.22 -0.60 -5.94
CA ASN A 32 19.97 -1.49 -6.82
C ASN A 32 19.95 -1.07 -8.31
N GLY A 33 20.05 0.23 -8.60
CA GLY A 33 20.10 0.71 -9.99
C GLY A 33 18.80 0.49 -10.76
N ASP A 34 17.66 0.75 -10.10
CA ASP A 34 16.29 0.62 -10.62
C ASP A 34 15.71 -0.79 -10.60
N GLU A 35 16.35 -1.77 -9.97
CA GLU A 35 15.76 -3.11 -9.83
C GLU A 35 14.52 -3.10 -8.94
N ILE A 36 14.54 -2.34 -7.84
CA ILE A 36 13.46 -2.34 -6.85
C ILE A 36 13.04 -0.91 -6.58
N ILE A 37 11.74 -0.66 -6.65
CA ILE A 37 11.12 0.59 -6.28
C ILE A 37 10.23 0.35 -5.07
N LEU A 38 10.45 1.11 -4.00
CA LEU A 38 9.49 1.28 -2.93
C LEU A 38 8.72 2.58 -3.18
N VAL A 39 7.41 2.46 -3.37
CA VAL A 39 6.52 3.62 -3.43
C VAL A 39 5.73 3.66 -2.14
N MET A 40 5.68 4.85 -1.54
CA MET A 40 4.91 5.12 -0.35
C MET A 40 3.99 6.31 -0.60
N ILE A 41 2.74 6.13 -0.23
CA ILE A 41 1.67 7.11 -0.31
C ILE A 41 1.20 7.38 1.11
N LYS A 42 1.34 8.62 1.56
CA LYS A 42 0.91 9.04 2.90
C LYS A 42 -0.04 10.22 2.80
N VAL A 43 -1.25 10.04 3.31
CA VAL A 43 -2.32 11.05 3.22
C VAL A 43 -2.88 11.31 4.61
N GLN A 44 -3.06 12.57 4.97
CA GLN A 44 -3.69 12.92 6.25
C GLN A 44 -5.19 12.60 6.20
N LYS A 45 -5.79 12.19 7.33
CA LYS A 45 -7.25 11.93 7.41
C LYS A 45 -8.11 13.16 7.08
N SER A 46 -7.53 14.35 7.15
CA SER A 46 -8.18 15.60 6.73
C SER A 46 -8.22 15.80 5.20
N GLU A 47 -7.44 15.04 4.43
CA GLU A 47 -7.32 15.16 2.97
C GLU A 47 -8.13 14.12 2.21
N ILE A 48 -8.57 13.03 2.86
CA ILE A 48 -9.31 11.92 2.24
C ILE A 48 -10.35 11.38 3.22
N PRO A 49 -11.58 11.04 2.78
CA PRO A 49 -12.69 10.81 3.71
C PRO A 49 -12.52 9.54 4.56
N ASP A 50 -11.93 8.49 3.99
CA ASP A 50 -11.80 7.20 4.67
C ASP A 50 -10.75 6.30 4.00
N PHE A 51 -10.46 5.21 4.70
CA PHE A 51 -9.47 4.21 4.33
C PHE A 51 -9.79 3.50 2.99
N THR A 52 -11.06 3.21 2.71
CA THR A 52 -11.45 2.56 1.45
C THR A 52 -11.17 3.49 0.26
N SER A 53 -11.47 4.79 0.41
CA SER A 53 -11.12 5.80 -0.59
C SER A 53 -9.62 5.92 -0.80
N LEU A 54 -8.80 5.81 0.26
CA LEU A 54 -7.34 5.73 0.12
C LEU A 54 -6.95 4.52 -0.73
N ILE A 55 -7.41 3.32 -0.39
CA ILE A 55 -6.99 2.08 -1.08
C ILE A 55 -7.27 2.19 -2.58
N ILE A 56 -8.48 2.58 -2.98
CA ILE A 56 -8.84 2.71 -4.40
C ILE A 56 -7.94 3.73 -5.10
N SER A 57 -7.75 4.89 -4.48
CA SER A 57 -6.94 5.97 -5.05
C SER A 57 -5.46 5.59 -5.15
N ALA A 58 -4.95 4.86 -4.15
CA ALA A 58 -3.58 4.40 -4.08
C ALA A 58 -3.31 3.31 -5.14
N MET A 59 -4.17 2.29 -5.23
CA MET A 59 -4.10 1.25 -6.26
C MET A 59 -4.19 1.84 -7.67
N GLY A 60 -5.09 2.80 -7.89
CA GLY A 60 -5.17 3.50 -9.19
C GLY A 60 -3.91 4.31 -9.50
N THR A 61 -3.30 4.94 -8.50
CA THR A 61 -2.02 5.65 -8.64
C THR A 61 -0.87 4.68 -8.95
N SER A 62 -0.92 3.46 -8.41
CA SER A 62 0.03 2.38 -8.68
C SER A 62 -0.14 1.73 -10.05
N GLY A 63 -1.12 2.17 -10.84
CA GLY A 63 -1.36 1.69 -12.20
C GLY A 63 -2.27 0.47 -12.30
N LEU A 64 -2.92 0.05 -11.21
CA LEU A 64 -3.89 -1.04 -11.26
C LEU A 64 -5.16 -0.61 -11.98
N ASP A 65 -5.74 -1.52 -12.77
CA ASP A 65 -7.08 -1.36 -13.33
C ASP A 65 -8.19 -1.84 -12.38
N GLU A 66 -9.45 -1.57 -12.73
CA GLU A 66 -10.59 -1.96 -11.89
C GLU A 66 -10.71 -3.48 -11.72
N TRP A 67 -10.31 -4.25 -12.73
CA TRP A 67 -10.37 -5.70 -12.66
C TRP A 67 -9.33 -6.23 -11.68
N GLU A 68 -8.10 -5.71 -11.73
CA GLU A 68 -7.05 -6.04 -10.76
C GLU A 68 -7.46 -5.64 -9.33
N MET A 69 -8.03 -4.44 -9.15
CA MET A 69 -8.53 -4.01 -7.84
C MET A 69 -9.64 -4.92 -7.31
N GLN A 70 -10.57 -5.38 -8.14
CA GLN A 70 -11.65 -6.29 -7.70
C GLN A 70 -11.14 -7.67 -7.32
N ASN A 71 -10.01 -8.10 -7.87
CA ASN A 71 -9.41 -9.41 -7.62
C ASN A 71 -8.29 -9.37 -6.58
N CYS A 72 -7.99 -8.21 -5.98
CA CYS A 72 -7.03 -8.12 -4.89
C CYS A 72 -7.57 -8.77 -3.60
N SER A 73 -6.66 -9.25 -2.76
CA SER A 73 -6.96 -9.69 -1.40
C SER A 73 -6.42 -8.67 -0.40
N ILE A 74 -7.27 -8.18 0.49
CA ILE A 74 -6.89 -7.24 1.56
C ILE A 74 -7.17 -7.94 2.89
N MET A 75 -6.10 -8.30 3.59
CA MET A 75 -6.17 -9.13 4.79
C MET A 75 -5.65 -8.36 6.00
N ALA A 76 -6.45 -8.32 7.07
CA ALA A 76 -5.99 -7.75 8.33
C ALA A 76 -4.76 -8.52 8.83
N THR A 77 -3.76 -7.79 9.30
CA THR A 77 -2.52 -8.36 9.83
C THR A 77 -2.02 -7.54 11.01
N ASP A 78 -0.93 -7.96 11.63
CA ASP A 78 -0.35 -7.31 12.80
C ASP A 78 1.03 -6.70 12.48
N GLU A 79 1.37 -5.69 13.28
CA GLU A 79 2.59 -4.89 13.11
C GLU A 79 3.84 -5.78 13.15
N LYS A 80 3.87 -6.78 14.03
CA LYS A 80 5.02 -7.68 14.17
C LYS A 80 5.25 -8.48 12.89
N LEU A 81 4.20 -9.00 12.26
CA LEU A 81 4.33 -9.74 11.01
C LEU A 81 4.76 -8.84 9.85
N MET A 82 4.23 -7.61 9.76
CA MET A 82 4.64 -6.64 8.74
C MET A 82 6.11 -6.24 8.89
N LEU A 83 6.55 -5.94 10.12
CA LEU A 83 7.95 -5.61 10.40
C LEU A 83 8.86 -6.80 10.07
N GLN A 84 8.48 -8.02 10.47
CA GLN A 84 9.24 -9.22 10.11
C GLN A 84 9.37 -9.39 8.59
N LYS A 85 8.28 -9.24 7.83
CA LYS A 85 8.32 -9.33 6.36
C LYS A 85 9.15 -8.22 5.72
N THR A 86 9.12 -7.02 6.31
CA THR A 86 9.96 -5.89 5.89
C THR A 86 11.43 -6.19 6.14
N ASP A 87 11.78 -6.77 7.30
CA ASP A 87 13.14 -7.19 7.64
C ASP A 87 13.64 -8.31 6.71
N ASP A 88 12.82 -9.34 6.48
CA ASP A 88 13.14 -10.43 5.57
C ASP A 88 13.41 -9.91 4.14
N PHE A 89 12.59 -8.95 3.68
CA PHE A 89 12.77 -8.26 2.40
C PHE A 89 14.07 -7.47 2.33
N GLN A 90 14.36 -6.67 3.37
CA GLN A 90 15.60 -5.89 3.50
C GLN A 90 16.83 -6.80 3.47
N ILE A 91 16.81 -7.93 4.18
CA ILE A 91 17.90 -8.90 4.22
C ILE A 91 18.13 -9.51 2.84
N TYR A 92 17.05 -9.95 2.18
CA TYR A 92 17.11 -10.59 0.86
C TYR A 92 17.73 -9.66 -0.19
N TRP A 93 17.27 -8.40 -0.23
CA TRP A 93 17.70 -7.41 -1.22
C TRP A 93 18.89 -6.54 -0.78
N LYS A 94 19.38 -6.73 0.46
CA LYS A 94 20.45 -5.95 1.09
C LYS A 94 20.14 -4.45 1.14
N LEU A 95 18.93 -4.13 1.59
CA LEU A 95 18.41 -2.77 1.70
C LEU A 95 18.36 -2.32 3.16
N ASP A 96 18.29 -1.00 3.35
CA ASP A 96 18.01 -0.35 4.63
C ASP A 96 16.78 0.55 4.44
N LEU A 97 15.62 0.02 4.81
CA LEU A 97 14.31 0.64 4.69
C LEU A 97 13.87 1.15 6.06
N ALA A 98 13.83 2.47 6.22
CA ALA A 98 13.32 3.10 7.44
C ALA A 98 11.79 3.29 7.40
N ILE A 99 10.99 2.26 7.08
CA ILE A 99 9.51 2.37 6.91
C ILE A 99 8.85 2.93 8.17
N GLU A 100 9.39 2.61 9.34
CA GLU A 100 8.91 3.09 10.64
C GLU A 100 8.90 4.61 10.75
N THR A 101 9.80 5.31 10.05
CA THR A 101 9.86 6.77 10.05
C THR A 101 8.64 7.44 9.43
N TYR A 102 7.84 6.68 8.68
CA TYR A 102 6.64 7.18 8.01
C TYR A 102 5.36 6.89 8.78
N LEU A 103 5.41 5.95 9.73
CA LEU A 103 4.30 5.57 10.61
C LEU A 103 4.10 6.62 11.71
N GLU A 104 3.57 7.78 11.34
CA GLU A 104 3.25 8.84 12.31
C GLU A 104 1.91 8.57 13.01
N GLY A 105 1.97 8.56 14.35
CA GLY A 105 0.82 8.34 15.23
C GLY A 105 0.54 6.87 15.52
N ASP A 106 -0.37 6.61 16.48
CA ASP A 106 -0.67 5.24 16.89
C ASP A 106 -1.36 4.45 15.76
N LEU A 107 -0.88 3.23 15.52
CA LEU A 107 -1.45 2.29 14.55
C LEU A 107 -2.82 1.82 15.03
N GLN A 108 -3.83 1.96 14.17
CA GLN A 108 -5.21 1.54 14.46
C GLN A 108 -5.55 0.25 13.73
N TYR A 109 -5.22 0.20 12.43
CA TYR A 109 -5.45 -0.97 11.59
C TYR A 109 -4.33 -1.12 10.57
N LEU A 110 -4.04 -2.36 10.20
CA LEU A 110 -3.00 -2.73 9.26
C LEU A 110 -3.50 -3.88 8.39
N TYR A 111 -3.24 -3.76 7.09
CA TYR A 111 -3.68 -4.70 6.08
C TYR A 111 -2.53 -5.04 5.14
N GLU A 112 -2.33 -6.33 4.91
CA GLU A 112 -1.53 -6.80 3.78
C GLU A 112 -2.44 -6.81 2.54
N VAL A 113 -1.93 -6.25 1.45
CA VAL A 113 -2.62 -6.17 0.19
C VAL A 113 -1.92 -7.08 -0.81
N ASP A 114 -2.64 -8.04 -1.36
CA ASP A 114 -2.15 -8.97 -2.37
C ASP A 114 -2.88 -8.69 -3.67
N THR A 115 -2.22 -7.98 -4.57
CA THR A 115 -2.77 -7.56 -5.86
C THR A 115 -2.60 -8.62 -6.95
N ASP A 116 -1.61 -9.52 -6.80
CA ASP A 116 -1.41 -10.66 -7.70
C ASP A 116 -0.53 -11.74 -7.03
N PRO A 117 -1.11 -12.88 -6.62
CA PRO A 117 -0.36 -13.98 -6.02
C PRO A 117 0.73 -14.56 -6.93
N SER A 118 0.61 -14.40 -8.25
CA SER A 118 1.59 -14.91 -9.22
C SER A 118 2.87 -14.07 -9.27
N LYS A 119 2.78 -12.78 -8.94
CA LYS A 119 3.93 -11.84 -8.92
C LYS A 119 4.79 -11.98 -7.65
N LYS A 120 4.28 -12.64 -6.60
CA LYS A 120 5.03 -12.97 -5.37
C LYS A 120 6.21 -13.92 -5.57
N GLY A 121 6.35 -14.55 -6.74
CA GLY A 121 7.36 -15.58 -7.03
C GLY A 121 8.81 -15.12 -6.89
N HIS A 122 9.08 -13.81 -6.85
CA HIS A 122 10.43 -13.26 -6.82
C HIS A 122 10.84 -12.62 -5.48
N GLY A 123 9.99 -12.66 -4.45
CA GLY A 123 10.30 -12.02 -3.16
C GLY A 123 10.51 -10.50 -3.24
N SER A 124 10.08 -9.88 -4.34
CA SER A 124 10.23 -8.47 -4.68
C SER A 124 9.00 -7.63 -4.32
N GLU A 125 7.90 -8.25 -3.92
CA GLU A 125 6.61 -7.59 -3.75
C GLU A 125 6.12 -7.68 -2.31
N MET A 126 5.98 -6.50 -1.71
CA MET A 126 5.43 -6.27 -0.40
C MET A 126 4.45 -5.12 -0.56
N CYS A 127 3.21 -5.28 -0.13
CA CYS A 127 2.22 -4.21 -0.21
C CYS A 127 1.36 -4.18 1.06
N TYR A 128 1.29 -3.00 1.66
CA TYR A 128 0.57 -2.77 2.91
C TYR A 128 -0.23 -1.49 2.87
N ALA A 129 -1.36 -1.52 3.57
CA ALA A 129 -2.22 -0.37 3.83
C ALA A 129 -2.41 -0.23 5.35
N ILE A 130 -2.22 0.97 5.87
CA ILE A 130 -2.14 1.28 7.29
C ILE A 130 -3.06 2.45 7.59
N GLU A 131 -3.85 2.30 8.63
CA GLU A 131 -4.60 3.38 9.25
C GLU A 131 -3.94 3.72 10.59
N THR A 132 -3.41 4.94 10.70
CA THR A 132 -2.98 5.53 11.98
C THR A 132 -4.07 6.45 12.52
N THR A 133 -3.86 6.97 13.73
CA THR A 133 -4.77 7.96 14.35
C THR A 133 -4.94 9.23 13.50
N THR A 134 -3.94 9.64 12.73
CA THR A 134 -3.93 10.92 12.00
C THR A 134 -3.82 10.77 10.48
N SER A 135 -3.31 9.64 10.00
CA SER A 135 -2.99 9.46 8.59
C SER A 135 -3.37 8.07 8.08
N PHE A 136 -3.44 7.95 6.77
CA PHE A 136 -3.45 6.67 6.09
C PHE A 136 -2.16 6.54 5.27
N ILE A 137 -1.59 5.35 5.28
CA ILE A 137 -0.32 5.05 4.60
C ILE A 137 -0.55 3.82 3.74
N TYR A 138 -0.17 3.89 2.48
CA TYR A 138 -0.13 2.76 1.56
C TYR A 138 1.28 2.69 1.00
N PHE A 139 1.93 1.54 1.11
CA PHE A 139 3.22 1.36 0.46
C PHE A 139 3.26 0.03 -0.26
N TYR A 140 3.99 0.02 -1.37
CA TYR A 140 4.20 -1.17 -2.16
C TYR A 140 5.60 -1.17 -2.75
N THR A 141 6.15 -2.37 -2.94
CA THR A 141 7.35 -2.57 -3.72
C THR A 141 7.02 -3.16 -5.08
N SER A 142 7.72 -2.71 -6.10
CA SER A 142 7.65 -3.27 -7.46
C SER A 142 9.03 -3.48 -8.01
N HIS A 143 9.18 -4.48 -8.89
CA HIS A 143 10.42 -4.73 -9.61
C HIS A 143 10.29 -4.22 -11.06
N PHE A 144 11.33 -3.58 -11.60
CA PHE A 144 11.43 -3.40 -13.06
C PHE A 144 11.90 -4.73 -13.68
N TYR A 145 11.01 -5.70 -13.85
CA TYR A 145 11.22 -6.75 -14.85
C TYR A 145 9.93 -6.91 -15.68
N TYR A 146 10.07 -6.56 -16.95
CA TYR A 146 9.16 -6.86 -18.07
C TYR A 146 8.95 -8.37 -18.24
#